data_AF-A0A0B3C071-F1
#
_entry.id   AF-A0A0B3C071-F1
#
_cell.length_a   1.000
_cell.length_b   1.000
_cell.length_c   1.000
_cell.angle_alpha   90.00
_cell.angle_beta   90.00
_cell.angle_gamma   90.00
#
_symmetry.space_group_name_H-M   'P 1'
#
loop_
_entity.id
_entity.type
_entity.pdbx_description
1 polymer ?
#
loop_
_entity_poly.entity_id
_entity_poly.type
_entity_poly.pdbx_seq_one_letter_code
_entity_poly.pdbx_strand_id
1 'polypeptide(L)' 'MEIIARFTTGTYVARAIGRKCSASNTIGARQAAEAVCAKLGLDAAMLQEQPDLLGKQQSLFVHPGVGV' A
#
# COMPACT_ATOMS: atom_id res chain seq x y z
N MET A 1 -3.44 -7.78 -6.49
CA MET A 1 -2.66 -6.55 -6.69
C MET A 1 -1.77 -6.31 -5.48
N GLU A 2 -0.52 -5.91 -5.70
CA GLU A 2 0.45 -5.68 -4.63
C GLU A 2 0.68 -4.17 -4.43
N ILE A 3 0.82 -3.75 -3.19
CA ILE A 3 1.10 -2.37 -2.78
C ILE A 3 2.26 -2.41 -1.79
N ILE A 4 3.37 -1.77 -2.14
CA ILE A 4 4.54 -1.68 -1.28
C ILE A 4 4.51 -0.34 -0.57
N ALA A 5 4.40 -0.36 0.75
CA ALA A 5 4.60 0.82 1.59
C ALA A 5 6.02 0.82 2.12
N ARG A 6 6.71 1.96 2.03
CA ARG A 6 8.03 2.17 2.63
C ARG A 6 8.02 3.40 3.50
N PHE A 7 8.74 3.37 4.60
CA PHE A 7 8.98 4.57 5.39
C PHE A 7 10.14 5.38 4.77
N THR A 8 9.95 6.68 4.60
CA THR A 8 10.91 7.62 4.03
C THR A 8 10.76 8.97 4.73
N THR A 9 11.85 9.47 5.33
CA THR A 9 11.96 10.85 5.84
C THR A 9 10.73 11.33 6.63
N GLY A 10 10.21 10.50 7.55
CA GLY A 10 9.06 10.87 8.39
C GLY A 10 7.67 10.63 7.76
N THR A 11 7.58 10.02 6.58
CA THR A 11 6.31 9.66 5.95
C THR A 11 6.34 8.24 5.37
N TYR A 12 5.19 7.59 5.31
CA TYR A 12 5.01 6.30 4.65
C TYR A 12 4.56 6.53 3.22
N VAL A 13 5.30 6.00 2.26
CA VAL A 13 4.97 6.08 0.83
C VAL A 13 4.55 4.71 0.35
N ALA A 14 3.28 4.56 -0.02
CA ALA A 14 2.72 3.37 -0.63
C ALA A 14 2.69 3.51 -2.15
N ARG A 15 3.13 2.45 -2.84
CA ARG A 15 3.13 2.35 -4.29
C ARG A 15 2.45 1.06 -4.70
N ALA A 16 1.46 1.19 -5.58
CA ALA A 16 0.87 0.07 -6.28
C ALA A 16 1.86 -0.52 -7.31
N ILE A 17 2.09 -1.83 -7.26
CA ILE A 17 2.88 -2.56 -8.25
C ILE A 17 2.00 -2.86 -9.46
N GLY A 18 2.54 -2.62 -10.66
CA GLY A 18 1.79 -2.77 -11.92
C GLY A 18 0.82 -1.63 -12.25
N ARG A 19 0.63 -0.64 -11.37
CA ARG A 19 -0.12 0.60 -11.66
C ARG A 19 0.74 1.82 -11.37
N LYS A 20 0.65 2.86 -12.20
CA LYS A 20 1.33 4.15 -11.96
C LYS A 20 0.61 4.97 -10.86
N CYS A 21 0.29 4.36 -9.72
CA CYS A 21 -0.40 5.00 -8.61
C CYS A 21 0.42 4.89 -7.32
N SER A 22 0.51 6.00 -6.59
CA SER A 22 1.16 6.06 -5.28
C SER A 22 0.48 7.08 -4.39
N ALA A 23 0.59 6.87 -3.08
CA ALA A 23 0.12 7.78 -2.06
C ALA A 23 1.11 7.78 -0.90
N SER A 24 1.16 8.90 -0.18
CA SER A 24 1.98 9.03 1.02
C SER A 24 1.09 9.41 2.19
N ASN A 25 1.44 8.94 3.38
CA ASN A 25 0.73 9.24 4.60
C ASN A 25 1.70 9.30 5.78
N THR A 26 1.52 10.25 6.68
CA THR A 26 2.33 10.39 7.90
C THR A 26 1.82 9.51 9.05
N ILE A 27 0.60 8.99 8.96
CA ILE A 27 -0.02 8.19 10.04
C ILE A 27 0.57 6.78 10.09
N GLY A 28 0.72 6.12 8.93
CA GLY A 28 1.17 4.73 8.90
C GLY A 28 1.23 4.12 7.49
N ALA A 29 1.91 2.98 7.40
CA ALA A 29 2.04 2.20 6.17
C ALA A 29 0.67 1.77 5.61
N ARG A 30 -0.23 1.32 6.50
CA ARG A 30 -1.60 0.95 6.14
C ARG A 30 -2.37 2.15 5.56
N GLN A 31 -2.37 3.31 6.23
CA GLN A 31 -3.09 4.49 5.71
C GLN A 31 -2.55 4.97 4.36
N ALA A 32 -1.25 4.80 4.11
CA ALA A 32 -0.68 5.08 2.79
C ALA A 32 -1.22 4.10 1.74
N ALA A 33 -1.30 2.81 2.05
CA ALA A 33 -1.85 1.79 1.15
C ALA A 33 -3.37 1.95 0.94
N GLU A 34 -4.14 2.29 1.97
CA GLU A 34 -5.57 2.63 1.89
C GLU A 34 -5.80 3.82 0.94
N ALA A 35 -4.95 4.86 1.01
CA ALA A 35 -5.02 5.99 0.10
C ALA A 35 -4.70 5.60 -1.36
N VAL A 36 -3.85 4.60 -1.59
CA VAL A 36 -3.63 4.03 -2.93
C VAL A 36 -4.88 3.30 -3.41
N CYS A 37 -5.51 2.48 -2.55
CA CYS A 37 -6.77 1.81 -2.89
C CYS A 37 -7.88 2.82 -3.22
N ALA A 38 -8.06 3.85 -2.39
CA ALA A 38 -9.04 4.91 -2.63
C ALA A 38 -8.84 5.61 -3.98
N LYS A 39 -7.59 5.92 -4.35
CA LYS A 39 -7.26 6.51 -5.67
C LYS A 39 -7.54 5.56 -6.84
N LEU A 40 -7.50 4.26 -6.61
CA LEU A 40 -7.77 3.24 -7.62
C LEU A 40 -9.25 2.81 -7.64
N GLY A 41 -10.09 3.35 -6.75
CA GLY A 41 -11.47 2.90 -6.59
C GLY A 41 -11.59 1.48 -6.03
N LEU A 42 -10.56 1.01 -5.32
CA LEU A 42 -10.50 -0.30 -4.69
C LEU A 42 -10.96 -0.23 -3.24
N ASP A 43 -11.58 -1.30 -2.76
CA ASP A 43 -12.08 -1.38 -1.40
C ASP A 43 -10.93 -1.57 -0.39
N ALA A 44 -10.70 -0.57 0.47
CA ALA A 44 -9.62 -0.63 1.44
C ALA A 44 -9.79 -1.74 2.50
N ALA A 45 -11.01 -2.24 2.74
CA ALA A 45 -11.24 -3.32 3.71
C ALA A 45 -10.73 -4.67 3.19
N MET A 46 -10.53 -4.80 1.88
CA MET A 46 -9.94 -5.99 1.26
C MET A 46 -8.41 -5.96 1.21
N LEU A 47 -7.78 -4.90 1.73
CA LEU A 47 -6.33 -4.80 1.82
C LEU A 47 -5.78 -5.71 2.93
N GLN A 48 -4.95 -6.68 2.56
CA GLN A 48 -4.26 -7.57 3.49
C GLN A 48 -2.80 -7.18 3.63
N GLU A 49 -2.32 -7.00 4.85
CA GLU A 49 -0.91 -6.75 5.14
C GLU A 49 -0.14 -8.09 5.17
N GLN A 50 0.99 -8.15 4.48
CA GLN A 50 1.96 -9.23 4.53
C GLN A 50 3.18 -8.77 5.34
N PRO A 51 3.29 -9.16 6.63
CA PRO A 51 4.30 -8.64 7.55
C PRO A 51 5.74 -9.16 7.32
N ASP A 52 5.95 -10.14 6.44
CA ASP A 52 7.20 -10.95 6.46
C ASP A 52 8.17 -10.74 5.28
N LEU A 53 7.77 -9.99 4.23
CA LEU A 53 8.47 -10.08 2.93
C LEU A 53 9.49 -8.97 2.61
N LEU A 54 9.52 -7.84 3.32
CA LEU A 54 10.31 -6.66 2.90
C LEU A 54 11.23 -6.02 3.98
N GLY A 55 11.23 -6.51 5.22
CA GLY A 55 12.12 -6.04 6.29
C GLY A 55 11.59 -4.83 7.11
N LYS A 56 12.40 -4.33 8.06
CA LYS A 56 11.95 -3.41 9.15
C LYS A 56 11.36 -2.06 8.71
N GLN A 57 11.56 -1.63 7.46
CA GLN A 57 11.14 -0.29 6.98
C GLN A 57 10.15 -0.34 5.82
N GLN A 58 9.70 -1.54 5.44
CA GLN A 58 8.82 -1.75 4.31
C GLN A 58 7.73 -2.78 4.65
N SER A 59 6.50 -2.46 4.28
CA SER A 59 5.33 -3.32 4.47
C SER A 59 4.75 -3.65 3.11
N LEU A 60 4.54 -4.94 2.85
CA LEU A 60 3.83 -5.38 1.66
C LEU A 60 2.35 -5.46 2.00
N PHE A 61 1.52 -4.93 1.13
CA PHE A 61 0.07 -5.10 1.18
C PHE A 61 -0.39 -5.77 -0.11
N VAL A 62 -1.35 -6.67 0.01
CA VAL A 62 -1.96 -7.36 -1.11
C VAL A 62 -3.46 -7.08 -1.08
N HIS A 63 -3.98 -6.67 -2.22
CA HIS A 63 -5.39 -6.43 -2.44
C HIS A 63 -5.90 -7.43 -3.49
N PRO A 64 -6.98 -8.20 -3.22
CA PRO A 64 -7.49 -9.22 -4.14
C PRO A 64 -8.07 -8.62 -5.43
N GLY A 65 -8.53 -7.37 -5.39
CA GLY A 65 -8.98 -6.64 -6.59
C GLY A 65 -7.81 -6.21 -7.48
N VAL A 66 -7.38 -7.09 -8.38
CA VAL A 66 -7.10 -6.80 -9.81
C VAL A 66 -7.50 -8.07 -10.55
N GLY A 67 -8.66 -8.02 -11.17
CA GLY A 67 -9.28 -9.16 -11.84
C GLY A 67 -10.67 -8.81 -12.31
N VAL A 68 -10.77 -7.77 -13.14
CA VAL A 68 -11.63 -7.63 -14.34
C VAL A 68 -11.11 -6.46 -15.17
#